data_AF-A0A5C4N9Z9-F1
#
_entry.id   AF-A0A5C4N9Z9-F1
#
_cell.length_a   1.000
_cell.length_b   1.000
_cell.length_c   1.000
_cell.angle_alpha   90.00
_cell.angle_beta   90.00
_cell.angle_gamma   90.00
#
_symmetry.space_group_name_H-M   'P 1'
#
loop_
_entity.id
_entity.type
_entity.pdbx_description
1 polymer ?
#
loop_
_entity_poly.entity_id
_entity_poly.type
_entity_poly.pdbx_seq_one_letter_code
_entity_poly.pdbx_strand_id
1 'polypeptide(L)'
;MTVFRLALPLVALAALTACIIPIPVPEGTPGAFEIVLDEGDSCGARGLQDYVGQPAGVVRGTTFQSPVPVRVVGPEGATGEANPQRVTFVADASDTVVTVGCG
;
A
#
# COMPACT_ATOMS: atom_id res chain seq x y z
N MET A 1 -0.85 -48.36 -26.28
CA MET A 1 -1.03 -48.12 -24.84
C MET A 1 -0.02 -47.08 -24.39
N THR A 2 -0.35 -46.27 -23.36
CA THR A 2 0.57 -45.53 -22.46
C THR A 2 1.37 -44.30 -22.93
N VAL A 3 0.75 -43.27 -23.54
CA VAL A 3 1.41 -41.93 -23.56
C VAL A 3 0.45 -40.77 -23.21
N PHE A 4 -0.84 -40.89 -23.55
CA PHE A 4 -1.80 -39.78 -23.42
C PHE A 4 -2.42 -39.57 -22.01
N ARG A 5 -1.94 -40.28 -20.97
CA ARG A 5 -2.51 -40.20 -19.61
C ARG A 5 -1.64 -39.43 -18.59
N LEU A 6 -0.46 -38.97 -18.99
CA LEU A 6 0.51 -38.32 -18.08
C LEU A 6 0.52 -36.78 -18.15
N ALA A 7 -0.18 -36.17 -19.11
CA ALA A 7 -0.20 -34.71 -19.27
C ALA A 7 -1.26 -34.00 -18.40
N LEU A 8 -2.19 -34.74 -17.80
CA LEU A 8 -3.34 -34.15 -17.10
C LEU A 8 -3.06 -33.56 -15.69
N PRO A 9 -2.10 -34.03 -14.86
CA PRO A 9 -1.95 -33.49 -13.51
C PRO A 9 -1.16 -32.16 -13.46
N LEU A 10 -0.40 -31.85 -14.51
CA LEU A 10 0.50 -30.68 -14.53
C LEU A 10 -0.20 -29.36 -14.80
N VAL A 11 -1.37 -29.37 -15.45
CA VAL A 11 -2.15 -28.15 -15.73
C VAL A 11 -2.90 -27.65 -14.48
N ALA A 12 -3.16 -28.53 -13.50
CA ALA A 12 -3.89 -28.18 -12.28
C ALA A 12 -3.09 -27.30 -11.30
N LEU A 13 -1.74 -27.39 -11.29
CA LEU A 13 -0.91 -26.60 -10.37
C LEU A 13 -0.71 -25.15 -10.82
N ALA A 14 -0.94 -24.82 -12.09
CA ALA A 14 -0.78 -23.44 -12.58
C ALA A 14 -1.90 -22.49 -12.14
N ALA A 15 -3.03 -23.03 -11.66
CA ALA A 15 -4.19 -22.23 -11.26
C ALA A 15 -4.07 -21.56 -9.87
N LEU A 16 -3.11 -21.95 -9.03
CA LEU A 16 -3.00 -21.42 -7.65
C LEU A 16 -2.20 -20.10 -7.53
N THR A 17 -1.59 -19.59 -8.61
CA THR A 17 -0.71 -18.41 -8.51
C THR A 17 -1.43 -17.07 -8.70
N ALA A 18 -2.76 -17.05 -8.91
CA ALA A 18 -3.47 -15.83 -9.34
C ALA A 18 -4.37 -15.16 -8.29
N CYS A 19 -4.43 -15.62 -7.04
CA CYS A 19 -5.32 -15.04 -6.03
C CYS A 19 -4.57 -14.37 -4.87
N ILE A 20 -3.80 -13.32 -5.15
CA ILE A 20 -3.55 -12.27 -4.15
C ILE A 20 -4.78 -11.37 -4.20
N ILE A 21 -5.84 -11.77 -3.50
CA ILE A 21 -7.02 -10.93 -3.29
C ILE A 21 -6.67 -10.00 -2.13
N PRO A 22 -6.69 -8.67 -2.30
CA PRO A 22 -6.56 -7.76 -1.18
C PRO A 22 -7.72 -8.05 -0.23
N ILE A 23 -7.41 -8.48 1.00
CA ILE A 23 -8.43 -8.78 2.00
C ILE A 23 -9.02 -7.42 2.42
N PRO A 24 -10.31 -7.15 2.15
CA PRO A 24 -10.94 -5.92 2.64
C PRO A 24 -10.97 -5.97 4.17
N VAL A 25 -10.36 -4.97 4.81
CA VAL A 25 -10.39 -4.81 6.28
C VAL A 25 -11.78 -4.30 6.65
N PRO A 26 -12.51 -4.96 7.58
CA PRO A 26 -13.87 -4.55 7.95
C PRO A 26 -13.94 -3.09 8.39
N GLU A 27 -14.92 -2.35 7.86
CA GLU A 27 -15.21 -0.97 8.27
C GLU A 27 -15.37 -0.91 9.79
N GLY A 28 -14.69 0.05 10.44
CA GLY A 28 -14.72 0.18 11.90
C GLY A 28 -13.75 -0.71 12.69
N THR A 29 -12.70 -1.24 12.04
CA THR A 29 -11.61 -1.93 12.73
C THR A 29 -10.94 -0.96 13.74
N PRO A 30 -10.95 -1.26 15.05
CA PRO A 30 -10.40 -0.36 16.06
C PRO A 30 -8.91 -0.06 15.80
N GLY A 31 -8.57 1.22 15.70
CA GLY A 31 -7.19 1.69 15.48
C GLY A 31 -6.75 1.73 14.01
N ALA A 32 -7.64 1.44 13.07
CA ALA A 32 -7.39 1.71 11.66
C ALA A 32 -7.74 3.17 11.33
N PHE A 33 -6.87 3.85 10.56
CA PHE A 33 -7.11 5.21 10.10
C PHE A 33 -7.66 5.19 8.68
N GLU A 34 -8.82 5.81 8.47
CA GLU A 34 -9.45 5.87 7.15
C GLU A 34 -8.85 7.00 6.31
N ILE A 35 -8.44 6.68 5.08
CA ILE A 35 -8.00 7.69 4.10
C ILE A 35 -9.21 8.08 3.26
N VAL A 36 -9.68 9.31 3.46
CA VAL A 36 -10.78 9.91 2.68
C VAL A 36 -10.21 10.57 1.44
N LEU A 37 -10.82 10.31 0.28
CA LEU A 37 -10.47 10.96 -0.99
C LEU A 37 -11.33 12.23 -1.14
N ASP A 38 -10.68 13.38 -1.32
CA ASP A 38 -11.32 14.67 -1.52
C ASP A 38 -11.22 15.15 -2.97
N GLU A 39 -12.11 16.05 -3.38
CA GLU A 39 -12.03 16.69 -4.70
C GLU A 39 -10.70 17.46 -4.85
N GLY A 40 -9.88 17.04 -5.81
CA GLY A 40 -8.53 17.59 -6.02
C GLY A 40 -7.42 16.93 -5.18
N ASP A 41 -7.72 15.85 -4.45
CA ASP A 41 -6.74 14.98 -3.80
C ASP A 41 -6.91 13.54 -4.30
N SER A 42 -6.02 13.14 -5.21
CA SER A 42 -6.13 11.88 -5.93
C SER A 42 -5.78 10.65 -5.09
N CYS A 43 -5.20 10.83 -3.90
CA CYS A 43 -4.78 9.73 -3.04
C CYS A 43 -5.16 9.92 -1.55
N GLY A 44 -5.73 11.06 -1.16
CA GLY A 44 -6.13 11.34 0.23
C GLY A 44 -4.97 11.80 1.12
N ALA A 45 -3.87 12.27 0.54
CA ALA A 45 -2.70 12.76 1.28
C ALA A 45 -2.97 14.05 2.07
N ARG A 46 -3.99 14.82 1.71
CA ARG A 46 -4.38 16.06 2.41
C ARG A 46 -4.91 15.76 3.82
N GLY A 47 -5.63 14.66 4.00
CA GLY A 47 -6.12 14.21 5.31
C GLY A 47 -5.02 13.67 6.23
N LEU A 48 -3.79 13.52 5.73
CA LEU A 48 -2.68 12.87 6.43
C LEU A 48 -1.54 13.84 6.77
N GLN A 49 -1.76 15.14 6.62
CA GLN A 49 -0.74 16.16 6.90
C GLN A 49 -0.34 16.20 8.37
N ASP A 50 -1.18 15.71 9.29
CA ASP A 50 -0.88 15.62 10.72
C ASP A 50 0.27 14.65 11.05
N TYR A 51 0.64 13.78 10.10
CA TYR A 51 1.80 12.91 10.25
C TYR A 51 3.13 13.65 9.97
N VAL A 52 3.12 14.85 9.38
CA VAL A 52 4.34 15.64 9.20
C VAL A 52 4.88 16.04 10.58
N GLY A 53 6.17 15.76 10.81
CA GLY A 53 6.83 15.91 12.10
C GLY A 53 6.70 14.70 13.03
N GLN A 54 5.93 13.67 12.67
CA GLN A 54 5.86 12.43 13.43
C GLN A 54 7.00 11.48 13.04
N PRO A 55 7.41 10.56 13.94
CA PRO A 55 8.30 9.47 13.58
C PRO A 55 7.65 8.59 12.50
N ALA A 56 8.39 8.26 11.45
CA ALA A 56 7.93 7.40 10.37
C ALA A 56 7.57 5.99 10.86
N GLY A 57 8.14 5.55 11.99
CA GLY A 57 7.71 4.36 12.71
C GLY A 57 6.22 4.36 13.10
N VAL A 58 5.63 5.52 13.41
CA VAL A 58 4.19 5.64 13.68
C VAL A 58 3.38 5.29 12.45
N VAL A 59 3.76 5.82 11.29
CA VAL A 59 3.11 5.52 9.99
C VAL A 59 3.23 4.03 9.67
N ARG A 60 4.43 3.44 9.81
CA ARG A 60 4.65 2.00 9.55
C ARG A 60 3.85 1.09 10.49
N GLY A 61 3.61 1.54 11.72
CA GLY A 61 2.79 0.84 12.70
C GLY A 61 1.29 1.11 12.58
N THR A 62 0.87 2.05 11.74
CA THR A 62 -0.53 2.39 11.52
C THR A 62 -1.13 1.51 10.44
N THR A 63 -2.28 0.91 10.74
CA THR A 63 -3.11 0.27 9.72
C THR A 63 -3.94 1.34 9.05
N PHE A 64 -3.67 1.63 7.77
CA PHE A 64 -4.50 2.53 6.98
C PHE A 64 -5.61 1.75 6.29
N GLN A 65 -6.86 2.14 6.53
CA GLN A 65 -7.99 1.76 5.72
C GLN A 65 -8.07 2.72 4.54
N SER A 66 -7.52 2.30 3.41
CA SER A 66 -7.43 3.17 2.24
C SER A 66 -7.80 2.42 0.97
N PRO A 67 -8.53 3.07 0.04
CA PRO A 67 -8.73 2.55 -1.31
C PRO A 67 -7.43 2.60 -2.14
N VAL A 68 -6.41 3.32 -1.69
CA VAL A 68 -5.13 3.49 -2.38
C VAL A 68 -3.96 2.89 -1.58
N PRO A 69 -2.90 2.43 -2.25
CA PRO A 69 -1.69 1.99 -1.56
C PRO A 69 -1.04 3.14 -0.77
N VAL A 70 -0.37 2.76 0.33
CA VAL A 70 0.43 3.65 1.17
C VAL A 70 1.87 3.20 1.16
N ARG A 71 2.81 4.14 1.08
CA ARG A 71 4.25 3.87 1.13
C ARG A 71 4.97 4.86 2.04
N VAL A 72 5.99 4.38 2.73
CA VAL A 72 6.95 5.20 3.46
C VAL A 72 8.31 5.07 2.77
N VAL A 73 8.98 6.20 2.53
CA VAL A 73 10.32 6.26 1.92
C VAL A 73 11.29 6.98 2.84
N GLY A 74 12.57 6.62 2.75
CA GLY A 74 13.64 7.30 3.46
C GLY A 74 14.05 8.61 2.78
N PRO A 75 15.12 9.26 3.28
CA PRO A 75 15.61 10.54 2.79
C PRO A 75 16.10 10.50 1.34
N GLU A 76 16.46 9.32 0.83
CA GLU A 76 16.78 9.08 -0.57
C GLU A 76 15.57 9.23 -1.50
N GLY A 77 14.36 9.26 -0.94
CA GLY A 77 13.11 9.40 -1.68
C GLY A 77 12.65 8.10 -2.35
N ALA A 78 11.71 8.24 -3.28
CA ALA A 78 11.16 7.12 -4.03
C ALA A 78 12.05 6.75 -5.23
N THR A 79 12.53 5.50 -5.28
CA THR A 79 13.34 4.96 -6.40
C THR A 79 12.53 4.11 -7.40
N GLY A 80 11.20 4.26 -7.42
CA GLY A 80 10.29 3.46 -8.25
C GLY A 80 9.38 4.30 -9.14
N GLU A 81 8.50 3.64 -9.89
CA GLU A 81 7.52 4.32 -10.74
C GLU A 81 6.57 5.21 -9.93
N ALA A 82 6.38 6.43 -10.41
CA ALA A 82 5.44 7.38 -9.83
C ALA A 82 4.01 6.85 -9.97
N ASN A 83 3.26 6.84 -8.86
CA ASN A 83 1.85 6.49 -8.86
C ASN A 83 1.04 7.64 -8.24
N PRO A 84 0.27 8.40 -9.04
CA PRO A 84 -0.55 9.50 -8.52
C PRO A 84 -1.72 9.02 -7.63
N GLN A 85 -2.02 7.72 -7.64
CA GLN A 85 -3.03 7.06 -6.81
C GLN A 85 -2.37 6.30 -5.65
N ARG A 86 -1.24 6.80 -5.12
CA ARG A 86 -0.56 6.23 -3.95
C ARG A 86 -0.20 7.34 -2.99
N VAL A 87 -0.47 7.13 -1.70
CA VAL A 87 0.05 8.02 -0.65
C VAL A 87 1.50 7.65 -0.38
N THR A 88 2.38 8.64 -0.44
CA THR A 88 3.78 8.50 -0.07
C THR A 88 4.13 9.45 1.08
N PHE A 89 4.67 8.87 2.15
CA PHE A 89 5.29 9.56 3.27
C PHE A 89 6.80 9.57 3.07
N VAL A 90 7.41 10.75 3.07
CA VAL A 90 8.87 10.93 2.97
C VAL A 90 9.41 11.19 4.36
N ALA A 91 10.34 10.36 4.81
CA ALA A 91 11.05 10.53 6.07
C ALA A 91 12.46 11.10 5.81
N ASP A 92 12.96 11.90 6.75
CA ASP A 92 14.35 12.37 6.73
C ASP A 92 15.32 11.33 7.34
N ALA A 93 16.59 11.71 7.43
CA ALA A 93 17.64 10.86 8.03
C ALA A 93 17.45 10.60 9.54
N SER A 94 16.59 11.36 10.21
CA SER A 94 16.20 11.17 11.61
C SER A 94 14.90 10.35 11.76
N ASP A 95 14.45 9.70 10.68
CA ASP A 95 13.20 8.92 10.62
C ASP A 95 11.96 9.78 10.94
N THR A 96 12.00 11.09 10.67
CA THR A 96 10.87 12.00 10.86
C THR A 96 10.18 12.26 9.53
N VAL A 97 8.86 12.15 9.47
CA VAL A 97 8.08 12.45 8.26
C VAL A 97 8.18 13.94 7.96
N VAL A 98 8.73 14.29 6.80
CA VAL A 98 8.88 15.68 6.34
C VAL A 98 7.89 16.05 5.26
N THR A 99 7.30 15.08 4.57
CA THR A 99 6.35 15.33 3.49
C THR A 99 5.37 14.17 3.35
N VAL A 100 4.12 14.50 3.04
CA VAL A 100 3.07 13.55 2.67
C VAL A 100 2.42 14.04 1.38
N GLY A 101 2.32 13.16 0.38
CA GLY A 101 1.77 13.52 -0.93
C GLY A 101 1.41 12.31 -1.78
N CYS A 102 0.86 12.58 -2.97
CA CYS A 102 0.60 11.54 -3.95
C CYS A 102 1.83 11.28 -4.82
N GLY A 103 2.30 10.02 -4.89
CA GLY A 103 3.53 9.70 -5.63
C GLY A 103 4.03 8.29 -5.53
#